data_AF-A0AAU3ETG1-F1
#
_entry.id   AF-A0AAU3ETG1-F1
#
_cell.length_a   1.000
_cell.length_b   1.000
_cell.length_c   1.000
_cell.angle_alpha   90.00
_cell.angle_beta   90.00
_cell.angle_gamma   90.00
#
_symmetry.space_group_name_H-M   'P 1'
#
loop_
_entity.id
_entity.type
_entity.pdbx_description
1 polymer ?
#
loop_
_entity_poly.entity_id
_entity_poly.type
_entity_poly.pdbx_seq_one_letter_code
_entity_poly.pdbx_strand_id
1 'polypeptide(L)'
;MERVVDLDQAAAAIAERAARWLAAGLKAGRLTWRDEAASWPQQLETDRALVRDPDSIGVLISGPAGAELSVVLFRGGWADVDFVASLEDAGTLPASDIDSAAAFGTQLDQWVPLVFGDLRDK
;
A
#
# COMPACT_ATOMS: atom_id res chain seq x y z
N MET A 1 13.22 15.99 -2.51
CA MET A 1 11.98 15.56 -3.19
C MET A 1 10.81 16.32 -2.60
N GLU A 2 9.83 16.72 -3.41
CA GLU A 2 8.63 17.39 -2.89
C GLU A 2 7.87 16.44 -1.96
N ARG A 3 7.40 16.97 -0.83
CA ARG A 3 6.66 16.22 0.19
C ARG A 3 5.19 16.50 -0.03
N VAL A 4 4.59 15.72 -0.92
CA VAL A 4 3.21 15.93 -1.38
C VAL A 4 2.23 15.20 -0.49
N VAL A 5 2.60 14.01 -0.01
CA VAL A 5 1.71 13.14 0.77
C VAL A 5 2.16 12.98 2.22
N ASP A 6 1.23 13.16 3.15
CA ASP A 6 1.37 12.78 4.55
C ASP A 6 1.25 11.25 4.68
N LEU A 7 2.37 10.58 4.97
CA LEU A 7 2.45 9.12 5.04
C LEU A 7 1.81 8.54 6.32
N ASP A 8 1.69 9.34 7.39
CA ASP A 8 0.96 8.92 8.60
C ASP A 8 -0.55 8.90 8.34
N GLN A 9 -1.05 9.88 7.58
CA GLN A 9 -2.44 9.85 7.10
C GLN A 9 -2.67 8.72 6.09
N ALA A 10 -1.71 8.44 5.21
CA ALA A 10 -1.80 7.29 4.31
C ALA A 10 -1.85 5.95 5.08
N ALA A 11 -1.08 5.82 6.17
CA ALA A 11 -1.14 4.68 7.08
C ALA A 11 -2.54 4.50 7.68
N ALA A 12 -3.14 5.60 8.15
CA ALA A 12 -4.51 5.61 8.65
C ALA A 12 -5.51 5.17 7.58
N ALA A 13 -5.37 5.65 6.34
CA ALA A 13 -6.23 5.26 5.22
C ALA A 13 -6.14 3.75 4.91
N ILE A 14 -4.98 3.13 5.08
CA ILE A 14 -4.82 1.66 4.97
C ILE A 14 -5.52 0.97 6.15
N ALA A 15 -5.28 1.43 7.37
CA ALA A 15 -5.86 0.85 8.59
C ALA A 15 -7.40 0.89 8.59
N GLU A 16 -8.00 1.99 8.14
CA GLU A 16 -9.45 2.15 7.99
C GLU A 16 -10.07 1.10 7.07
N ARG A 17 -9.35 0.68 6.03
CA ARG A 17 -9.81 -0.33 5.04
C ARG A 17 -9.54 -1.76 5.48
N ALA A 18 -8.58 -1.97 6.37
CA ALA A 18 -8.16 -3.31 6.79
C ALA A 18 -9.32 -4.17 7.32
N ALA A 19 -10.27 -3.58 8.06
CA ALA A 19 -11.44 -4.29 8.55
C ALA A 19 -12.36 -4.79 7.41
N ARG A 20 -12.57 -3.98 6.37
CA ARG A 20 -13.35 -4.36 5.19
C ARG A 20 -12.65 -5.46 4.38
N TRP A 21 -11.34 -5.33 4.19
CA TRP A 21 -10.55 -6.36 3.50
C TRP A 21 -10.61 -7.69 4.24
N LEU A 22 -10.47 -7.66 5.58
CA LEU A 22 -10.59 -8.84 6.42
C LEU A 22 -11.97 -9.50 6.30
N ALA A 23 -13.04 -8.70 6.33
CA ALA A 23 -14.40 -9.20 6.15
C ALA A 23 -14.59 -9.90 4.78
N ALA A 24 -13.91 -9.42 3.73
CA ALA A 24 -13.91 -10.04 2.40
C ALA A 24 -12.94 -11.23 2.26
N GLY A 25 -12.33 -11.69 3.36
CA GLY A 25 -11.39 -12.82 3.37
C GLY A 25 -9.97 -12.49 2.92
N LEU A 26 -9.62 -11.21 2.81
CA LEU A 26 -8.27 -10.75 2.52
C LEU A 26 -7.47 -10.53 3.81
N LYS A 27 -6.15 -10.42 3.70
CA LYS A 27 -5.25 -10.14 4.82
C LYS A 27 -4.33 -8.99 4.45
N ALA A 28 -4.40 -7.89 5.18
CA ALA A 28 -3.36 -6.86 5.15
C ALA A 28 -2.20 -7.29 6.04
N GLY A 29 -1.00 -7.32 5.47
CA GLY A 29 0.26 -7.49 6.18
C GLY A 29 0.57 -6.28 7.07
N ARG A 30 1.66 -6.40 7.83
CA ARG A 30 2.18 -5.25 8.60
C ARG A 30 2.59 -4.13 7.65
N LEU A 31 2.33 -2.90 8.06
CA LEU A 31 2.84 -1.73 7.35
C LEU A 31 4.37 -1.73 7.44
N THR A 32 5.01 -1.44 6.32
CA THR A 32 6.46 -1.24 6.24
C THR A 32 6.77 0.21 5.97
N TRP A 33 7.86 0.73 6.52
CA TRP A 33 8.27 2.12 6.39
C TRP A 33 9.73 2.19 5.97
N ARG A 34 10.05 3.15 5.10
CA ARG A 34 11.44 3.47 4.77
C ARG A 34 11.79 4.84 5.35
N ASP A 35 12.94 4.95 6.02
CA ASP A 35 13.47 6.20 6.55
C ASP A 35 14.50 6.80 5.57
N GLU A 36 14.21 7.99 5.03
CA GLU A 36 15.12 8.72 4.15
C GLU A 36 16.44 9.06 4.85
N ALA A 37 16.39 9.31 6.16
CA ALA A 37 17.55 9.69 6.94
C ALA A 37 18.45 8.50 7.32
N ALA A 38 18.02 7.26 7.08
CA ALA A 38 18.80 6.07 7.37
C ALA A 38 19.92 5.85 6.33
N SER A 39 21.03 5.26 6.78
CA SER A 39 22.13 4.91 5.88
C SER A 39 21.75 3.76 4.96
N TRP A 40 22.29 3.77 3.75
CA TRP A 40 22.09 2.68 2.80
C TRP A 40 22.82 1.39 3.24
N PRO A 41 22.23 0.20 3.08
CA PRO A 41 20.86 -0.05 2.62
C PRO A 41 19.82 0.34 3.67
N GLN A 42 18.81 1.11 3.25
CA GLN A 42 17.73 1.54 4.12
C GLN A 42 16.85 0.32 4.46
N GLN A 43 16.88 -0.10 5.73
CA GLN A 43 16.03 -1.20 6.21
C GLN A 43 14.56 -0.77 6.25
N LEU A 44 13.66 -1.71 5.97
CA LEU A 44 12.23 -1.50 6.12
C LEU A 44 11.82 -1.75 7.57
N GLU A 45 11.28 -0.72 8.21
CA GLU A 45 10.79 -0.78 9.59
C GLU A 45 9.31 -1.12 9.63
N THR A 46 8.89 -1.86 10.66
CA THR A 46 7.46 -2.11 10.92
C THR A 46 6.94 -1.31 12.12
N ASP A 47 7.85 -0.71 12.89
CA ASP A 47 7.52 0.22 13.97
C ASP A 47 7.75 1.66 13.50
N ARG A 48 6.65 2.41 13.36
CA ARG A 48 6.66 3.80 12.93
C ARG A 48 7.51 4.70 13.85
N ALA A 49 7.66 4.36 15.13
CA ALA A 49 8.45 5.14 16.08
C ALA A 49 9.96 5.11 15.81
N LEU A 50 10.44 4.12 15.03
CA LEU A 50 11.85 3.99 14.65
C LEU A 50 12.22 4.85 13.43
N VAL A 51 11.23 5.44 12.74
CA VAL A 51 11.40 6.16 11.47
C VAL A 51 11.45 7.68 11.71
N ARG A 52 12.53 8.32 11.29
CA ARG A 52 12.78 9.75 11.53
C ARG A 52 12.26 10.65 10.40
N ASP A 53 12.61 10.35 9.15
CA ASP A 53 12.09 11.05 7.96
C ASP A 53 11.42 10.02 7.05
N PRO A 54 10.11 9.74 7.23
CA PRO A 54 9.43 8.71 6.44
C PRO A 54 9.46 9.11 4.97
N ASP A 55 9.96 8.19 4.13
CA ASP A 55 10.07 8.35 2.68
C ASP A 55 9.01 7.55 1.93
N SER A 56 8.70 6.35 2.43
CA SER A 56 7.63 5.53 1.92
C SER A 56 6.91 4.73 3.01
N ILE A 57 5.68 4.34 2.71
CA ILE A 57 4.91 3.35 3.45
C ILE A 57 4.44 2.25 2.50
N GLY A 58 4.52 1.00 2.93
CA GLY A 58 4.11 -0.16 2.16
C GLY A 58 3.15 -1.08 2.88
N VAL A 59 2.34 -1.80 2.11
CA VAL A 59 1.45 -2.86 2.58
C VAL A 59 1.36 -3.97 1.53
N LEU A 60 1.43 -5.21 1.99
CA LEU A 60 1.08 -6.39 1.20
C LEU A 60 -0.33 -6.84 1.57
N ILE A 61 -1.22 -6.96 0.60
CA ILE A 61 -2.57 -7.50 0.77
C ILE A 61 -2.58 -8.87 0.11
N SER A 62 -2.96 -9.91 0.86
CA SER A 62 -3.04 -11.29 0.34
C SER A 62 -4.49 -11.77 0.32
N GLY A 63 -4.83 -12.56 -0.69
CA GLY A 63 -6.15 -13.14 -0.90
C GLY A 63 -6.11 -14.66 -1.17
N PRO A 64 -7.26 -15.24 -1.55
CA PRO A 64 -7.36 -16.65 -1.92
C PRO A 64 -6.46 -17.02 -3.11
N ALA A 65 -6.16 -18.32 -3.25
CA ALA A 65 -5.41 -18.88 -4.37
C ALA A 65 -4.02 -18.25 -4.62
N GLY A 66 -3.42 -17.62 -3.60
CA GLY A 66 -2.11 -16.98 -3.71
C GLY A 66 -2.15 -15.60 -4.38
N ALA A 67 -3.33 -14.99 -4.51
CA ALA A 67 -3.43 -13.64 -5.03
C ALA A 67 -2.81 -12.63 -4.04
N GLU A 68 -2.05 -11.66 -4.55
CA GLU A 68 -1.32 -10.66 -3.78
C GLU A 68 -1.33 -9.29 -4.45
N LEU A 69 -1.34 -8.24 -3.64
CA LEU A 69 -1.20 -6.85 -4.06
C LEU A 69 -0.20 -6.17 -3.13
N SER A 70 0.96 -5.81 -3.64
CA SER A 70 2.01 -5.04 -2.96
C SER A 70 1.88 -3.57 -3.36
N VAL A 71 1.71 -2.70 -2.38
CA VAL A 71 1.60 -1.25 -2.58
C VAL A 71 2.66 -0.58 -1.75
N VAL A 72 3.50 0.26 -2.35
CA VAL A 72 4.47 1.12 -1.66
C VAL A 72 4.27 2.56 -2.11
N LEU A 73 3.68 3.38 -1.25
CA LEU A 73 3.48 4.81 -1.49
C LEU A 73 4.72 5.59 -1.06
N PHE A 74 5.25 6.40 -1.96
CA PHE A 74 6.33 7.34 -1.69
C PHE A 74 5.76 8.72 -1.44
N ARG A 75 6.35 9.46 -0.49
CA ARG A 75 5.86 10.79 -0.11
C ARG A 75 5.87 11.83 -1.24
N GLY A 76 6.58 11.53 -2.33
CA GLY A 76 6.62 12.33 -3.56
C GLY A 76 5.37 12.22 -4.43
N GLY A 77 4.35 11.46 -4.02
CA GLY A 77 3.08 11.37 -4.73
C GLY A 77 3.04 10.34 -5.85
N TRP A 78 3.81 9.26 -5.70
CA TRP A 78 3.78 8.10 -6.59
C TRP A 78 3.86 6.83 -5.75
N ALA A 79 3.43 5.71 -6.32
CA ALA A 79 3.49 4.42 -5.66
C ALA A 79 4.05 3.35 -6.60
N ASP A 80 4.82 2.41 -6.04
CA ASP A 80 5.03 1.11 -6.66
C ASP A 80 3.83 0.24 -6.33
N VAL A 81 3.21 -0.32 -7.36
CA VAL A 81 2.00 -1.15 -7.22
C VAL A 81 2.19 -2.40 -8.05
N ASP A 82 2.45 -3.52 -7.38
CA ASP A 82 2.68 -4.82 -8.00
C ASP A 82 1.58 -5.78 -7.57
N PHE A 83 1.14 -6.64 -8.48
CA PHE A 83 0.11 -7.63 -8.17
C PHE A 83 0.37 -8.99 -8.80
N VAL A 84 -0.22 -9.99 -8.17
CA VAL A 84 -0.42 -11.34 -8.69
C VAL A 84 -1.90 -11.65 -8.45
N ALA A 85 -2.71 -11.69 -9.50
CA ALA A 85 -4.12 -12.10 -9.40
C ALA A 85 -4.27 -13.61 -9.65
N SER A 86 -3.42 -14.18 -10.51
CA SER A 86 -3.32 -15.62 -10.77
C SER A 86 -1.94 -16.00 -11.33
N LEU A 87 -1.71 -17.28 -11.62
CA LEU A 87 -0.48 -17.74 -12.27
C LEU A 87 -0.26 -17.13 -13.67
N GLU A 88 -1.33 -16.70 -14.33
CA GLU A 88 -1.29 -16.12 -15.69
C GLU A 88 -1.51 -14.60 -15.69
N ASP A 89 -1.82 -14.02 -14.54
CA ASP A 89 -2.20 -12.61 -14.40
C ASP A 89 -1.45 -11.96 -13.23
N ALA A 90 -0.36 -11.29 -13.57
CA ALA A 90 0.51 -10.57 -12.65
C ALA A 90 1.15 -9.38 -13.38
N GLY A 91 1.47 -8.31 -12.65
CA GLY A 91 2.08 -7.15 -13.27
C GLY A 91 2.19 -5.96 -12.33
N THR A 92 2.43 -4.80 -12.93
CA THR A 92 2.59 -3.52 -12.23
C THR A 92 1.54 -2.54 -12.69
N LEU A 93 0.97 -1.74 -11.78
CA LEU A 93 -0.01 -0.71 -12.10
C LEU A 93 0.65 0.68 -12.09
N PRO A 94 0.33 1.56 -13.05
CA PRO A 94 0.80 2.94 -13.02
C PRO A 94 0.15 3.68 -11.83
N ALA A 95 0.97 4.34 -11.02
CA ALA A 95 0.51 5.10 -9.86
C ALA A 95 1.36 6.36 -9.65
N SER A 96 1.02 7.42 -10.38
CA SER A 96 1.57 8.77 -10.22
C SER A 96 0.47 9.75 -9.81
N ASP A 97 0.86 11.00 -9.56
CA ASP A 97 -0.07 12.11 -9.32
C ASP A 97 -0.99 11.89 -8.09
N ILE A 98 -0.47 11.17 -7.09
CA ILE A 98 -1.12 10.97 -5.81
C ILE A 98 -0.79 12.18 -4.94
N ASP A 99 -1.68 13.16 -4.93
CA ASP A 99 -1.44 14.45 -4.27
C ASP A 99 -1.79 14.50 -2.77
N SER A 100 -2.38 13.42 -2.24
CA SER A 100 -2.90 13.39 -0.88
C SER A 100 -3.13 11.96 -0.38
N ALA A 101 -3.22 11.80 0.95
CA ALA A 101 -3.61 10.53 1.55
C ALA A 101 -5.04 10.11 1.18
N ALA A 102 -5.93 11.08 0.92
CA ALA A 102 -7.29 10.82 0.45
C ALA A 102 -7.31 10.30 -1.00
N ALA A 103 -6.50 10.89 -1.90
CA ALA A 103 -6.32 10.38 -3.25
C ALA A 103 -5.72 8.96 -3.23
N PHE A 104 -4.74 8.71 -2.37
CA PHE A 104 -4.21 7.37 -2.15
C PHE A 104 -5.27 6.37 -1.69
N GLY A 105 -6.11 6.75 -0.71
CA GLY A 105 -7.24 5.91 -0.27
C GLY A 105 -8.20 5.56 -1.41
N THR A 106 -8.46 6.52 -2.29
CA THR A 106 -9.29 6.31 -3.49
C THR A 106 -8.64 5.33 -4.47
N GLN A 107 -7.32 5.40 -4.65
CA GLN A 107 -6.57 4.44 -5.47
C GLN A 107 -6.61 3.03 -4.89
N LEU A 108 -6.46 2.87 -3.57
CA LEU A 108 -6.63 1.57 -2.90
C LEU A 108 -8.01 0.96 -3.17
N ASP A 109 -9.06 1.79 -3.18
CA ASP A 109 -10.43 1.35 -3.48
C ASP A 109 -10.62 0.92 -4.95
N GLN A 110 -9.67 1.23 -5.84
CA GLN A 110 -9.65 0.78 -7.24
C GLN A 110 -8.74 -0.44 -7.44
N TRP A 111 -7.54 -0.43 -6.87
CA TRP A 111 -6.56 -1.51 -7.04
C TRP A 111 -6.99 -2.80 -6.35
N VAL A 112 -7.59 -2.72 -5.16
CA VAL A 112 -7.99 -3.93 -4.42
C VAL A 112 -9.06 -4.72 -5.19
N PRO A 113 -10.17 -4.12 -5.68
CA PRO A 113 -11.12 -4.85 -6.50
C PRO A 113 -10.58 -5.33 -7.84
N LEU A 114 -9.60 -4.61 -8.42
CA LEU A 114 -8.94 -5.04 -9.66
C LEU A 114 -8.27 -6.41 -9.49
N VAL A 115 -7.58 -6.62 -8.37
CA VAL A 115 -6.82 -7.86 -8.10
C VAL A 115 -7.69 -8.95 -7.49
N PHE A 116 -8.61 -8.60 -6.59
CA PHE A 116 -9.34 -9.58 -5.77
C PHE A 116 -10.83 -9.75 -6.13
N GLY A 117 -11.33 -8.98 -7.10
CA GLY A 117 -12.76 -8.91 -7.46
C GLY A 117 -13.57 -8.01 -6.52
N ASP A 118 -14.87 -7.85 -6.79
CA ASP A 118 -15.75 -7.03 -5.93
C ASP A 118 -15.83 -7.63 -4.52
N LEU A 119 -15.50 -6.81 -3.53
CA LEU A 119 -15.49 -7.19 -2.12
C LEU A 119 -16.90 -7.26 -1.50
N ARG A 120 -17.96 -6.84 -2.24
CA ARG A 120 -19.36 -6.84 -1.77
C ARG A 120 -20.09 -8.16 -2.02
N ASP A 121 -19.53 -9.04 -2.84
CA ASP A 121 -20.16 -10.30 -3.26
C ASP A 121 -19.67 -11.54 -2.47
N LYS A 122 -19.05 -11.34 -1.29
CA LYS A 122 -18.54 -12.41 -0.43
C LYS A 122 -19.10 -12.36 0.98
#